data_AF-A0A024GK73-F1
#
_entry.id   AF-A0A024GK73-F1
#
_cell.length_a   1.000
_cell.length_b   1.000
_cell.length_c   1.000
_cell.angle_alpha   90.00
_cell.angle_beta   90.00
_cell.angle_gamma   90.00
#
_symmetry.space_group_name_H-M   'P 1'
#
loop_
_entity.id
_entity.type
_entity.pdbx_description
1 polymer ?
#
loop_
_entity_poly.entity_id
_entity_poly.type
_entity_poly.pdbx_seq_one_letter_code
_entity_poly.pdbx_strand_id
1 'polypeptide(L)'
;MDHTISVITNDGRNIIGVLKGYDQTVNLVLEDSFERVYSLKEPVEAVELGLYIIRGDNICVIGEIPENIREQVIDDQTRAEPLHPLVH
;
A
#
# COMPACT_ATOMS: atom_id res chain seq x y z
N MET A 1 -6.95 -17.45 -3.34
CA MET A 1 -7.10 -16.00 -3.15
C MET A 1 -6.08 -15.62 -2.10
N ASP A 2 -4.85 -15.38 -2.54
CA ASP A 2 -3.77 -14.85 -1.70
C ASP A 2 -2.91 -13.99 -2.63
N HIS A 3 -3.54 -12.95 -3.19
CA HIS A 3 -2.83 -12.02 -4.07
C HIS A 3 -2.21 -10.92 -3.21
N THR A 4 -0.92 -10.68 -3.39
CA THR A 4 -0.29 -9.48 -2.87
C THR A 4 -0.73 -8.30 -3.73
N ILE A 5 -1.25 -7.27 -3.08
CA ILE A 5 -1.73 -6.06 -3.77
C ILE A 5 -1.07 -4.81 -3.18
N SER A 6 -0.88 -3.81 -4.03
CA SER A 6 -0.60 -2.43 -3.66
C SER A 6 -1.89 -1.63 -3.74
N VAL A 7 -2.20 -0.89 -2.68
CA VAL A 7 -3.34 0.01 -2.57
C VAL A 7 -2.82 1.44 -2.43
N ILE A 8 -3.22 2.34 -3.33
CA ILE A 8 -3.02 3.77 -3.18
C ILE A 8 -4.30 4.36 -2.62
N THR A 9 -4.20 5.05 -1.49
CA THR A 9 -5.32 5.73 -0.84
C THR A 9 -5.47 7.18 -1.33
N ASN A 10 -6.63 7.79 -1.08
CA ASN A 10 -6.92 9.16 -1.50
C ASN A 10 -6.01 10.22 -0.86
N ASP A 11 -5.41 9.93 0.29
CA ASP A 11 -4.42 10.79 0.95
C ASP A 11 -2.98 10.53 0.48
N GLY A 12 -2.78 9.69 -0.54
CA GLY A 12 -1.48 9.47 -1.18
C GLY A 12 -0.60 8.39 -0.54
N ARG A 13 -1.14 7.59 0.38
CA ARG A 13 -0.38 6.49 1.01
C ARG A 13 -0.33 5.27 0.08
N ASN A 14 0.78 4.54 0.14
CA ASN A 14 0.95 3.28 -0.59
C ASN A 14 1.02 2.12 0.42
N ILE A 15 -0.04 1.32 0.46
CA ILE A 15 -0.17 0.20 1.40
C ILE A 15 -0.11 -1.10 0.62
N ILE A 16 0.79 -1.99 1.03
CA ILE A 16 0.94 -3.31 0.45
C ILE A 16 0.47 -4.35 1.46
N GLY A 17 -0.19 -5.40 1.02
CA GLY A 17 -0.55 -6.54 1.85
C GLY A 17 -1.17 -7.69 1.04
N VAL A 18 -1.44 -8.79 1.71
CA VAL A 18 -2.14 -9.96 1.14
C VAL A 18 -3.64 -9.74 1.25
N LEU A 19 -4.35 -9.71 0.12
CA LEU A 19 -5.80 -9.52 0.10
C LEU A 19 -6.52 -10.74 0.67
N LYS A 20 -7.18 -10.57 1.83
CA LYS A 20 -7.97 -11.63 2.49
C LYS A 20 -9.46 -11.52 2.26
N GLY A 21 -9.96 -10.33 1.95
CA GLY A 21 -11.37 -10.13 1.68
C GLY A 21 -11.67 -8.75 1.14
N TYR A 22 -12.76 -8.65 0.41
CA TYR A 22 -13.34 -7.41 -0.04
C TYR A 22 -14.86 -7.51 -0.08
N ASP A 23 -15.54 -6.36 -0.09
CA ASP A 23 -16.99 -6.29 -0.28
C ASP A 23 -17.36 -5.47 -1.54
N GLN A 24 -18.66 -5.36 -1.82
CA GLN A 24 -19.19 -4.63 -2.98
C GLN A 24 -18.93 -3.13 -2.95
N THR A 25 -18.52 -2.58 -1.80
CA THR A 25 -18.12 -1.17 -1.66
C THR A 25 -16.61 -0.99 -1.67
N VAL A 26 -15.86 -2.06 -1.98
CA VAL A 26 -14.39 -2.07 -2.06
C VAL A 26 -13.75 -1.81 -0.69
N ASN A 27 -14.42 -2.11 0.43
CA ASN A 27 -13.68 -2.21 1.70
C ASN A 27 -12.73 -3.41 1.60
N LEU A 28 -11.47 -3.25 2.00
CA LEU A 28 -10.45 -4.29 1.90
C LEU A 28 -9.98 -4.75 3.28
N VAL A 29 -9.73 -6.04 3.40
CA VAL A 29 -8.99 -6.64 4.52
C VAL A 29 -7.67 -7.16 3.99
N LEU A 30 -6.57 -6.62 4.51
CA LEU A 30 -5.21 -6.98 4.15
C LEU A 30 -4.50 -7.62 5.35
N GLU A 31 -3.82 -8.74 5.12
CA GLU A 31 -2.92 -9.36 6.09
C GLU A 31 -1.47 -9.08 5.71
N ASP A 32 -0.54 -9.17 6.69
CA ASP A 32 0.89 -8.91 6.51
C ASP A 32 1.18 -7.58 5.81
N SER A 33 0.41 -6.56 6.20
CA SER A 33 0.42 -5.27 5.52
C SER A 33 1.56 -4.39 6.01
N PHE A 34 2.12 -3.59 5.11
CA PHE A 34 3.06 -2.52 5.42
C PHE A 34 2.83 -1.34 4.48
N GLU A 35 3.18 -0.14 4.94
CA GLU A 35 3.18 1.08 4.13
C GLU A 35 4.56 1.32 3.53
N ARG A 36 4.61 1.67 2.24
CA ARG A 36 5.82 2.20 1.60
C ARG A 36 5.81 3.72 1.69
N VAL A 37 6.68 4.26 2.54
CA VAL A 37 6.81 5.70 2.77
C VAL A 37 7.94 6.26 1.89
N TYR A 38 7.60 7.23 1.04
CA TYR A 38 8.55 7.90 0.16
C TYR A 38 8.96 9.26 0.74
N SER A 39 10.25 9.59 0.64
CA SER A 39 10.81 10.86 1.09
C SER A 39 11.94 11.30 0.15
N LEU A 40 12.18 12.61 0.09
CA LEU A 40 13.38 13.16 -0.57
C LEU A 40 14.63 13.01 0.31
N LYS A 41 14.46 12.90 1.62
CA LYS A 41 15.56 12.94 2.61
C LYS A 41 16.09 11.56 2.95
N GLU A 42 15.23 10.56 2.95
CA GLU A 42 15.52 9.19 3.38
C GLU A 42 15.09 8.23 2.28
N PRO A 43 15.76 7.06 2.13
CA PRO A 43 15.29 5.97 1.27
C PRO A 43 13.88 5.53 1.62
N VAL A 44 13.27 4.71 0.75
CA VAL A 44 11.93 4.16 1.02
C VAL A 44 11.94 3.38 2.33
N GLU A 45 10.96 3.65 3.17
CA GLU A 45 10.75 2.94 4.44
C GLU A 45 9.53 2.03 4.34
N ALA A 46 9.65 0.83 4.91
CA ALA A 46 8.53 -0.09 5.11
C ALA A 46 8.03 0.02 6.56
N VAL A 47 6.85 0.60 6.75
CA VAL A 47 6.22 0.72 8.07
C VAL A 47 5.20 -0.39 8.25
N GLU A 48 5.46 -1.30 9.18
CA GLU A 48 4.59 -2.47 9.44
C GLU A 48 3.21 -2.07 10.00
N LEU A 49 2.16 -2.66 9.45
CA LEU A 49 0.75 -2.45 9.83
C LEU A 49 0.06 -3.74 10.29
N GLY A 50 0.49 -4.90 9.78
CA GLY A 50 -0.10 -6.21 10.10
C GLY A 50 -1.47 -6.41 9.46
N LEU A 51 -2.48 -6.77 10.25
CA LEU A 51 -3.87 -6.85 9.78
C LEU A 51 -4.43 -5.44 9.62
N TYR A 52 -4.77 -5.05 8.39
CA TYR A 52 -5.19 -3.70 8.06
C TYR A 52 -6.52 -3.69 7.29
N ILE A 53 -7.45 -2.84 7.70
CA ILE A 53 -8.74 -2.67 7.03
C ILE A 53 -8.79 -1.29 6.39
N ILE A 54 -9.05 -1.24 5.08
CA ILE A 54 -9.18 0.02 4.34
C ILE A 54 -10.63 0.21 3.93
N ARG A 55 -11.21 1.37 4.27
CA ARG A 55 -12.56 1.75 3.82
C ARG A 55 -12.52 2.10 2.33
N GLY A 56 -13.46 1.55 1.55
CA GLY A 56 -13.51 1.68 0.10
C GLY A 56 -13.53 3.11 -0.43
N ASP A 57 -14.24 4.02 0.23
CA ASP A 57 -14.28 5.44 -0.15
C ASP A 57 -12.90 6.13 -0.09
N ASN A 58 -11.94 5.55 0.63
CA ASN A 58 -10.58 6.08 0.78
C ASN A 58 -9.58 5.45 -0.22
N ILE A 59 -10.04 4.58 -1.12
CA ILE A 59 -9.19 3.87 -2.09
C ILE A 59 -9.22 4.60 -3.44
N CYS A 60 -8.04 4.83 -3.99
CA CYS A 60 -7.85 5.42 -5.31
C CYS A 60 -7.48 4.35 -6.36
N VAL A 61 -6.48 3.51 -6.07
CA VAL A 61 -5.99 2.48 -7.01
C VAL A 61 -5.69 1.18 -6.26
N ILE A 62 -5.99 0.05 -6.89
CA ILE A 62 -5.56 -1.29 -6.46
C ILE A 62 -4.80 -1.93 -7.62
N GLY A 63 -3.61 -2.46 -7.36
CA GLY A 63 -2.81 -3.18 -8.33
C GLY A 63 -2.26 -4.48 -7.75
N GLU A 64 -2.39 -5.58 -8.48
CA GLU A 64 -1.71 -6.84 -8.17
C GLU A 64 -0.20 -6.69 -8.41
N ILE A 65 0.60 -7.21 -7.49
CA ILE A 65 2.06 -7.12 -7.51
C ILE A 65 2.69 -8.46 -7.15
N PRO A 66 3.99 -8.67 -7.48
CA PRO A 66 4.71 -9.87 -7.06
C PRO A 66 4.81 -10.01 -5.54
N GLU A 67 4.72 -11.24 -5.03
CA GLU A 67 4.79 -11.55 -3.59
C GLU A 67 6.14 -11.14 -2.95
N ASN A 68 7.23 -11.15 -3.73
CA ASN A 68 8.57 -10.80 -3.26
C ASN A 68 8.80 -9.28 -3.14
N ILE A 69 7.76 -8.45 -3.24
CA ILE A 69 7.90 -7.00 -3.15
C ILE A 69 8.49 -6.54 -1.81
N ARG A 70 8.20 -7.25 -0.72
CA ARG A 70 8.71 -6.88 0.62
C ARG A 70 10.24 -6.95 0.69
N GLU A 71 10.83 -7.94 0.04
CA GLU A 71 12.29 -8.08 -0.07
C GLU A 71 12.88 -6.93 -0.91
N GLN A 72 12.17 -6.52 -1.97
CA GLN A 72 12.62 -5.42 -2.84
C GLN A 72 12.60 -4.07 -2.12
N VAL A 73 11.68 -3.85 -1.18
CA VAL A 73 11.57 -2.58 -0.45
C VAL A 73 12.71 -2.38 0.54
N ILE A 74 13.22 -3.45 1.16
CA ILE A 74 14.31 -3.37 2.15
C ILE A 74 15.57 -2.72 1.54
N ASP A 75 15.85 -3.02 0.27
CA ASP A 75 17.02 -2.51 -0.44
C ASP A 75 16.68 -1.32 -1.37
N ASP A 76 15.45 -0.78 -1.30
CA ASP A 76 14.97 0.29 -2.17
C ASP A 76 15.58 1.65 -1.79
N GLN A 77 16.61 2.06 -2.52
CA GLN A 77 17.29 3.35 -2.34
C GLN A 77 16.57 4.54 -3.00
N THR A 78 15.36 4.33 -3.52
CA THR A 78 14.58 5.39 -4.19
C THR A 78 14.28 6.53 -3.23
N ARG A 79 14.42 7.76 -3.74
CA ARG A 79 14.02 8.99 -3.06
C ARG A 79 13.04 9.73 -3.95
N ALA A 80 11.82 9.88 -3.49
CA ALA A 80 10.74 10.48 -4.25
C ALA A 80 9.86 11.32 -3.33
N GLU A 81 9.15 12.28 -3.91
CA GLU A 81 8.10 12.98 -3.19
C GLU A 81 6.95 12.02 -2.89
N PRO A 82 6.27 12.17 -1.73
CA PRO A 82 5.02 11.48 -1.47
C PRO A 82 4.00 11.77 -2.58
N LEU A 83 3.10 10.81 -2.82
CA LEU A 83 2.00 11.05 -3.75
C LEU A 83 1.09 12.15 -3.19
N HIS A 84 0.65 13.04 -4.06
CA HIS A 84 -0.29 14.08 -3.67
C HIS A 84 -1.67 13.48 -3.38
N PRO A 85 -2.41 14.06 -2.42
CA PRO A 85 -3.78 13.67 -2.18
C PRO A 85 -4.66 13.96 -3.40
N LEU A 86 -5.72 13.17 -3.55
CA LEU A 86 -6.71 13.37 -4.60
C LEU A 86 -7.54 14.64 -4.31
N VAL A 87 -7.70 15.50 -5.32
CA VAL A 87 -8.56 16.69 -5.24
C VAL A 87 -9.83 16.40 -6.01
N HIS A 88 -10.97 16.49 -5.32
CA HIS A 88 -12.30 16.29 -5.89
C HIS A 88 -12.90 17.56 -6.49
#